data_AF-A0A399XPI9-F1
#
_entry.id   AF-A0A399XPI9-F1
#
_cell.length_a   1.000
_cell.length_b   1.000
_cell.length_c   1.000
_cell.angle_alpha   90.00
_cell.angle_beta   90.00
_cell.angle_gamma   90.00
#
_symmetry.space_group_name_H-M   'P 1'
#
loop_
_entity.id
_entity.type
_entity.pdbx_description
1 polymer ?
#
loop_
_entity_poly.entity_id
_entity_poly.type
_entity_poly.pdbx_seq_one_letter_code
_entity_poly.pdbx_strand_id
1 'polypeptide(L)'
;MPSCRRSPRLALLIHGEGPSPTGSRRHKRSFDGVALESGHLRGARNRWHLVCYSTWVLQGWEVCHRRAAGCSCELVDARATSGADTCRAGRRRGQDTSPDGGSHCGCPAQPATPRAPLAGVVLVPGIVWGKALAGGDGRRPITSLRGGRRCSDPPNQTTPHGSRGRPAPARSGQQPGSWARAREATLPLPVPRRDAEVEGVFHPDFGPVASALEELVAEEGRGGGAIAVYHGGEEVVDVWTGSSDGDGTPWSRDTLVMSFSTTKGVTATALHMCADRGLIAYDEPVGSYWPEFAQNGKEQITVRQLMCHTAGLHSLRGVIEDPSQVLDWDRMVRALALMTPAYEPGTNSAYHGLTFGWLVGELVRRVSGLSVGAFVRSEIAGPLGLDGLYIGLPPSEETRMAGWVALEDTLAEVEAMSEDRAQAQAADAELIGDPVPEQALEALMGPGALQAEVPAANGCFTSRSLARMYAALAAGGSLDGVTLMSPATLAEATVVQHTIPDLVLMIPAMWRLGWHGVLTSEGFLPNAFGHNGFGGSGAWADPDTELAVAYVPNRLGIGMVGDDRFASLGGVAYKAARERA
;
A
#
# COMPACT_ATOMS: atom_id res chain seq x y z
N MET A 1 -52.66 26.15 -16.80
CA MET A 1 -52.35 27.52 -16.33
C MET A 1 -53.52 28.04 -15.50
N PRO A 2 -53.33 28.99 -14.58
CA PRO A 2 -52.15 29.32 -13.76
C PRO A 2 -52.44 28.87 -12.28
N SER A 3 -51.80 29.30 -11.19
CA SER A 3 -50.81 30.36 -10.93
C SER A 3 -49.87 30.00 -9.74
N CYS A 4 -48.74 30.71 -9.65
CA CYS A 4 -47.68 30.45 -8.67
C CYS A 4 -48.06 30.84 -7.22
N ARG A 5 -47.51 30.14 -6.22
CA ARG A 5 -47.28 30.70 -4.88
C ARG A 5 -45.85 30.47 -4.39
N ARG A 6 -45.34 31.50 -3.72
CA ARG A 6 -43.95 31.78 -3.32
C ARG A 6 -43.32 30.70 -2.44
N SER A 7 -42.00 30.53 -2.58
CA SER A 7 -41.14 29.84 -1.63
C SER A 7 -41.11 30.55 -0.26
N PRO A 8 -41.02 29.82 0.86
CA PRO A 8 -40.61 30.40 2.14
C PRO A 8 -39.11 30.72 2.14
N ARG A 9 -38.72 31.77 2.88
CA ARG A 9 -37.30 32.02 3.22
C ARG A 9 -36.94 31.22 4.47
N LEU A 10 -35.82 30.51 4.47
CA LEU A 10 -35.25 29.99 5.71
C LEU A 10 -34.59 31.16 6.45
N ALA A 11 -35.02 31.44 7.68
CA ALA A 11 -34.39 32.43 8.55
C ALA A 11 -33.38 31.73 9.46
N LEU A 12 -32.12 32.18 9.45
CA LEU A 12 -31.08 31.65 10.32
C LEU A 12 -31.25 32.22 11.73
N LEU A 13 -31.90 31.45 12.62
CA LEU A 13 -32.02 31.78 14.04
C LEU A 13 -30.70 31.49 14.76
N ILE A 14 -29.87 32.52 14.89
CA ILE A 14 -28.68 32.49 15.75
C ILE A 14 -29.16 32.74 17.19
N HIS A 15 -29.29 31.68 17.99
CA HIS A 15 -29.39 31.81 19.44
C HIS A 15 -28.00 32.09 20.03
N GLY A 16 -27.75 33.34 20.40
CA GLY A 16 -26.68 33.70 21.32
C GLY A 16 -27.24 33.77 22.74
N GLU A 17 -26.60 33.10 23.70
CA GLU A 17 -26.90 33.24 25.13
C GLU A 17 -25.64 33.53 25.95
N GLY A 18 -25.87 34.25 27.06
CA GLY A 18 -24.90 34.60 28.09
C GLY A 18 -25.12 36.02 28.61
N PRO A 19 -24.54 36.41 29.76
CA PRO A 19 -23.69 35.61 30.66
C PRO A 19 -24.15 35.70 32.15
N SER A 20 -23.21 35.48 33.08
CA SER A 20 -23.17 35.96 34.50
C SER A 20 -23.74 35.02 35.60
N PRO A 21 -23.36 35.21 36.89
CA PRO A 21 -21.99 35.42 37.39
C PRO A 21 -21.65 34.73 38.73
N THR A 22 -20.35 34.50 39.02
CA THR A 22 -19.62 34.67 40.31
C THR A 22 -18.26 33.93 40.25
N GLY A 23 -17.15 34.35 40.87
CA GLY A 23 -16.90 35.65 41.52
C GLY A 23 -15.52 35.80 42.21
N SER A 24 -14.64 36.64 41.64
CA SER A 24 -13.39 37.20 42.26
C SER A 24 -12.18 36.23 42.42
N ARG A 25 -10.90 36.65 42.49
CA ARG A 25 -10.26 37.95 42.81
C ARG A 25 -8.95 38.23 42.02
N ARG A 26 -8.67 39.54 41.77
CA ARG A 26 -7.34 40.22 41.68
C ARG A 26 -6.39 39.82 40.52
N HIS A 27 -6.09 40.73 39.56
CA HIS A 27 -5.05 41.79 39.59
C HIS A 27 -3.60 41.25 39.42
N LYS A 28 -2.71 41.81 38.58
CA LYS A 28 -2.52 43.24 38.21
C LYS A 28 -1.56 43.40 36.98
N ARG A 29 -1.86 44.32 36.04
CA ARG A 29 -0.94 45.03 35.09
C ARG A 29 -0.20 44.14 34.04
N SER A 30 0.33 44.66 32.92
CA SER A 30 0.47 46.05 32.40
C SER A 30 0.12 46.16 30.91
N PHE A 31 -0.05 47.39 30.41
CA PHE A 31 -0.03 47.72 28.98
C PHE A 31 1.39 47.60 28.38
N ASP A 32 1.48 47.33 27.09
CA ASP A 32 1.89 48.35 26.09
C ASP A 32 1.36 47.94 24.70
N GLY A 33 1.33 48.89 23.74
CA GLY A 33 0.81 48.64 22.40
C GLY A 33 1.07 49.78 21.42
N VAL A 34 1.02 49.47 20.13
CA VAL A 34 1.21 50.41 19.02
C VAL A 34 0.17 50.13 17.93
N ALA A 35 -0.44 51.18 17.38
CA ALA A 35 -1.35 51.09 16.24
C ALA A 35 -0.61 51.31 14.91
N LEU A 36 -1.16 50.83 13.80
CA LEU A 36 -0.70 51.17 12.44
C LEU A 36 -1.86 51.67 11.58
N GLU A 37 -1.53 52.57 10.66
CA GLU A 37 -2.46 53.48 9.99
C GLU A 37 -3.02 52.96 8.66
N SER A 38 -4.08 53.61 8.17
CA SER A 38 -4.73 53.32 6.89
C SER A 38 -4.06 54.04 5.70
N GLY A 39 -3.54 53.28 4.72
CA GLY A 39 -3.10 53.78 3.41
C GLY A 39 -4.16 53.65 2.30
N HIS A 40 -4.07 54.45 1.23
CA HIS A 40 -5.14 54.60 0.23
C HIS A 40 -4.85 54.03 -1.18
N LEU A 41 -5.78 53.19 -1.66
CA LEU A 41 -6.31 53.07 -3.04
C LEU A 41 -5.39 53.28 -4.27
N ARG A 42 -5.23 52.20 -5.07
CA ARG A 42 -5.42 52.06 -6.55
C ARG A 42 -4.48 50.95 -7.11
N GLY A 43 -4.88 50.06 -8.01
CA GLY A 43 -6.22 49.76 -8.53
C GLY A 43 -6.18 49.08 -9.91
N ALA A 44 -6.80 47.90 -10.06
CA ALA A 44 -7.00 47.23 -11.34
C ALA A 44 -8.34 46.45 -11.33
N ARG A 45 -9.07 46.45 -12.45
CA ARG A 45 -10.31 45.68 -12.63
C ARG A 45 -10.01 44.41 -13.42
N ASN A 46 -10.23 43.24 -12.83
CA ASN A 46 -10.50 42.02 -13.59
C ASN A 46 -11.85 41.44 -13.15
N ARG A 47 -12.65 40.99 -14.13
CA ARG A 47 -13.97 40.38 -13.88
C ARG A 47 -13.79 38.88 -13.68
N TRP A 48 -14.04 38.39 -12.48
CA TRP A 48 -14.28 36.96 -12.29
C TRP A 48 -15.68 36.62 -12.79
N HIS A 49 -15.75 35.89 -13.91
CA HIS A 49 -16.99 35.27 -14.35
C HIS A 49 -17.25 34.04 -13.48
N LEU A 50 -18.25 34.12 -12.60
CA LEU A 50 -18.68 32.98 -11.79
C LEU A 50 -19.47 32.00 -12.68
N VAL A 51 -18.76 31.08 -13.35
CA VAL A 51 -19.36 30.01 -14.15
C VAL A 51 -19.87 28.92 -13.22
N CYS A 52 -21.08 29.09 -12.70
CA CYS A 52 -21.78 28.06 -11.94
C CYS A 52 -22.20 26.91 -12.87
N TYR A 53 -21.37 25.87 -12.98
CA TYR A 53 -21.84 24.56 -13.44
C TYR A 53 -22.74 23.94 -12.37
N SER A 54 -24.05 24.09 -12.55
CA SER A 54 -25.05 23.44 -11.72
C SER A 54 -25.37 22.05 -12.27
N THR A 55 -24.57 21.05 -11.89
CA THR A 55 -24.89 19.64 -12.09
C THR A 55 -26.08 19.24 -11.22
N TRP A 56 -27.27 19.30 -11.81
CA TRP A 56 -28.49 18.73 -11.22
C TRP A 56 -28.39 17.20 -11.21
N VAL A 57 -27.99 16.62 -10.07
CA VAL A 57 -28.20 15.18 -9.84
C VAL A 57 -29.67 14.98 -9.47
N LEU A 58 -30.45 14.50 -10.43
CA LEU A 58 -31.83 14.08 -10.21
C LEU A 58 -31.86 12.85 -9.29
N GLN A 59 -32.72 12.90 -8.26
CA GLN A 59 -33.03 11.71 -7.47
C GLN A 59 -33.84 10.70 -8.30
N GLY A 60 -33.60 9.42 -8.05
CA GLY A 60 -34.54 8.34 -8.40
C GLY A 60 -34.35 7.74 -9.80
N TRP A 61 -33.58 6.67 -9.87
CA TRP A 61 -33.86 5.58 -10.80
C TRP A 61 -34.20 4.33 -9.98
N GLU A 62 -35.50 4.06 -9.84
CA GLU A 62 -35.95 2.72 -9.44
C GLU A 62 -35.59 1.75 -10.57
N VAL A 63 -34.95 0.62 -10.25
CA VAL A 63 -34.77 -0.48 -11.21
C VAL A 63 -36.12 -1.18 -11.40
N CYS A 64 -36.94 -0.57 -12.26
CA CYS A 64 -38.26 -1.08 -12.61
C CYS A 64 -38.11 -2.38 -13.42
N HIS A 65 -38.28 -3.53 -12.76
CA HIS A 65 -38.29 -4.85 -13.39
C HIS A 65 -39.47 -4.97 -14.38
N ARG A 66 -39.27 -4.52 -15.63
CA ARG A 66 -40.13 -4.87 -16.76
C ARG A 66 -39.94 -6.34 -17.13
N ARG A 67 -40.61 -7.24 -16.41
CA ARG A 67 -40.94 -8.56 -16.96
C ARG A 67 -41.75 -8.36 -18.23
N ALA A 68 -41.34 -9.00 -19.33
CA ALA A 68 -42.11 -9.03 -20.56
C ALA A 68 -43.34 -9.94 -20.36
N ALA A 69 -44.48 -9.34 -19.99
CA ALA A 69 -45.75 -10.04 -19.85
C ALA A 69 -46.42 -10.22 -21.22
N GLY A 70 -46.06 -11.30 -21.92
CA GLY A 70 -46.90 -11.84 -22.99
C GLY A 70 -48.11 -12.55 -22.37
N CYS A 71 -49.32 -12.04 -22.57
CA CYS A 71 -50.51 -12.63 -21.99
C CYS A 71 -50.94 -13.92 -22.71
N SER A 72 -51.08 -15.00 -21.95
CA SER A 72 -52.21 -15.92 -22.11
C SER A 72 -52.80 -16.17 -20.72
N CYS A 73 -54.14 -16.22 -20.64
CA CYS A 73 -54.86 -16.40 -19.38
C CYS A 73 -55.57 -17.74 -19.41
N GLU A 74 -55.39 -18.53 -18.36
CA GLU A 74 -56.40 -19.49 -17.91
C GLU A 74 -56.45 -19.47 -16.38
N LEU A 75 -57.67 -19.42 -15.83
CA LEU A 75 -57.92 -19.67 -14.42
C LEU A 75 -58.10 -21.18 -14.24
N VAL A 76 -57.86 -21.70 -13.03
CA VAL A 76 -58.90 -22.38 -12.25
C VAL A 76 -58.45 -22.61 -10.80
N ASP A 77 -59.42 -22.47 -9.90
CA ASP A 77 -59.50 -22.75 -8.45
C ASP A 77 -58.27 -23.12 -7.60
N ALA A 78 -58.26 -22.52 -6.41
CA ALA A 78 -57.56 -23.04 -5.24
C ALA A 78 -58.34 -24.19 -4.57
N ARG A 79 -57.63 -25.11 -3.91
CA ARG A 79 -58.16 -25.92 -2.80
C ARG A 79 -57.06 -26.26 -1.81
N ALA A 80 -57.35 -26.10 -0.52
CA ALA A 80 -56.54 -26.60 0.57
C ALA A 80 -57.21 -27.85 1.16
N THR A 81 -56.43 -28.88 1.48
CA THR A 81 -56.90 -30.02 2.28
C THR A 81 -55.80 -30.54 3.21
N SER A 82 -56.23 -30.79 4.44
CA SER A 82 -55.50 -31.31 5.59
C SER A 82 -55.03 -32.76 5.47
N GLY A 83 -54.00 -33.08 6.27
CA GLY A 83 -53.75 -34.41 6.84
C GLY A 83 -52.37 -34.97 6.50
N ALA A 84 -51.75 -35.85 7.29
CA ALA A 84 -51.88 -36.27 8.69
C ALA A 84 -50.90 -37.46 8.86
N ASP A 85 -50.30 -37.62 10.04
CA ASP A 85 -49.68 -38.84 10.60
C ASP A 85 -48.82 -39.77 9.71
N THR A 86 -47.58 -40.02 10.17
CA THR A 86 -47.35 -41.23 11.01
C THR A 86 -45.96 -41.26 11.64
N CYS A 87 -45.87 -41.62 12.91
CA CYS A 87 -44.61 -41.98 13.56
C CYS A 87 -44.28 -43.47 13.34
N ARG A 88 -42.98 -43.82 13.41
CA ARG A 88 -42.55 -45.20 13.68
C ARG A 88 -41.44 -45.21 14.74
N ALA A 89 -41.70 -45.89 15.86
CA ALA A 89 -40.78 -45.96 16.99
C ALA A 89 -40.19 -47.37 17.16
N GLY A 90 -38.91 -47.46 17.52
CA GLY A 90 -38.25 -48.67 18.02
C GLY A 90 -38.08 -48.60 19.55
N ARG A 91 -38.41 -49.68 20.28
CA ARG A 91 -38.31 -49.74 21.75
C ARG A 91 -37.34 -50.82 22.24
N ARG A 92 -36.64 -50.52 23.35
CA ARG A 92 -36.35 -51.35 24.56
C ARG A 92 -35.80 -50.38 25.62
N ARG A 93 -36.41 -50.21 26.81
CA ARG A 93 -36.43 -51.07 28.04
C ARG A 93 -35.02 -51.23 28.66
N GLY A 94 -34.78 -51.07 29.97
CA GLY A 94 -35.67 -50.78 31.13
C GLY A 94 -35.14 -49.60 31.99
N GLN A 95 -35.90 -49.10 32.98
CA GLN A 95 -35.96 -49.56 34.40
C GLN A 95 -34.65 -49.33 35.18
N ASP A 96 -34.60 -48.72 36.38
CA ASP A 96 -35.54 -47.93 37.23
C ASP A 96 -34.62 -47.02 38.14
N THR A 97 -35.00 -46.06 39.00
CA THR A 97 -36.26 -45.77 39.73
C THR A 97 -36.43 -44.24 39.97
N SER A 98 -36.63 -43.75 41.21
CA SER A 98 -36.76 -42.33 41.68
C SER A 98 -36.56 -42.32 43.23
N PRO A 99 -36.61 -41.19 43.99
CA PRO A 99 -36.82 -39.77 43.62
C PRO A 99 -35.86 -38.76 44.36
N ASP A 100 -36.30 -37.49 44.41
CA ASP A 100 -35.91 -36.37 45.29
C ASP A 100 -34.66 -35.52 44.99
N GLY A 101 -34.84 -34.18 45.11
CA GLY A 101 -33.84 -33.15 44.81
C GLY A 101 -34.39 -31.98 43.99
N GLY A 102 -35.31 -31.18 44.55
CA GLY A 102 -35.93 -30.05 43.83
C GLY A 102 -35.30 -28.68 44.15
N SER A 103 -35.31 -27.76 43.18
CA SER A 103 -35.30 -26.30 43.41
C SER A 103 -35.70 -25.50 42.16
N HIS A 104 -36.00 -24.22 42.38
CA HIS A 104 -36.71 -23.30 41.48
C HIS A 104 -36.13 -23.11 40.07
N CYS A 105 -37.01 -23.13 39.05
CA CYS A 105 -36.79 -22.44 37.78
C CYS A 105 -37.56 -21.12 37.77
N GLY A 106 -36.88 -20.00 38.01
CA GLY A 106 -37.40 -18.66 37.73
C GLY A 106 -36.93 -18.20 36.34
N CYS A 107 -37.82 -17.65 35.52
CA CYS A 107 -37.47 -17.10 34.21
C CYS A 107 -37.15 -15.59 34.30
N PRO A 108 -35.95 -15.14 33.90
CA PRO A 108 -35.71 -13.79 33.42
C PRO A 108 -36.04 -13.69 31.91
N ALA A 109 -36.35 -12.48 31.44
CA ALA A 109 -36.66 -12.25 30.03
C ALA A 109 -35.40 -12.19 29.13
N GLN A 110 -35.59 -12.45 27.83
CA GLN A 110 -34.57 -12.20 26.81
C GLN A 110 -34.31 -10.68 26.67
N PRO A 111 -33.04 -10.22 26.58
CA PRO A 111 -32.73 -8.88 26.13
C PRO A 111 -33.10 -8.71 24.64
N ALA A 112 -33.60 -7.54 24.26
CA ALA A 112 -33.86 -7.22 22.86
C ALA A 112 -32.55 -6.94 22.10
N THR A 113 -32.48 -7.39 20.84
CA THR A 113 -31.36 -7.07 19.94
C THR A 113 -31.30 -5.57 19.63
N PRO A 114 -30.14 -4.89 19.76
CA PRO A 114 -29.97 -3.53 19.26
C PRO A 114 -30.18 -3.47 17.75
N ARG A 115 -30.81 -2.40 17.26
CA ARG A 115 -30.80 -2.07 15.82
C ARG A 115 -29.42 -1.54 15.44
N ALA A 116 -28.90 -1.98 14.29
CA ALA A 116 -27.71 -1.37 13.71
C ALA A 116 -27.95 0.13 13.44
N PRO A 117 -26.94 1.00 13.67
CA PRO A 117 -27.03 2.41 13.30
C PRO A 117 -27.06 2.56 11.78
N LEU A 118 -27.74 3.60 11.29
CA LEU A 118 -27.74 3.96 9.87
C LEU A 118 -26.34 4.44 9.47
N ALA A 119 -25.85 3.99 8.31
CA ALA A 119 -24.56 4.41 7.78
C ALA A 119 -24.53 5.93 7.54
N GLY A 120 -23.59 6.61 8.20
CA GLY A 120 -23.33 8.03 7.97
C GLY A 120 -22.55 8.23 6.68
N VAL A 121 -23.05 9.07 5.78
CA VAL A 121 -22.32 9.45 4.56
C VAL A 121 -21.19 10.40 4.92
N VAL A 122 -19.95 9.89 4.91
CA VAL A 122 -18.74 10.71 5.03
C VAL A 122 -18.39 11.27 3.65
N LEU A 123 -18.43 12.59 3.51
CA LEU A 123 -17.99 13.28 2.29
C LEU A 123 -16.47 13.47 2.30
N VAL A 124 -15.77 12.64 1.53
CA VAL A 124 -14.35 12.89 1.20
C VAL A 124 -14.27 14.05 0.18
N PRO A 125 -13.43 15.08 0.41
CA PRO A 125 -13.25 16.16 -0.57
C PRO A 125 -12.51 15.66 -1.81
N GLY A 126 -13.20 15.55 -2.94
CA GLY A 126 -12.57 15.16 -4.22
C GLY A 126 -11.67 16.26 -4.78
N ILE A 127 -10.38 15.98 -4.90
CA ILE A 127 -9.41 16.84 -5.60
C ILE A 127 -9.53 16.57 -7.11
N VAL A 128 -10.01 17.55 -7.87
CA VAL A 128 -10.14 17.46 -9.32
C VAL A 128 -8.87 17.98 -10.00
N TRP A 129 -8.08 17.09 -10.59
CA TRP A 129 -6.97 17.47 -11.45
C TRP A 129 -7.47 17.95 -12.82
N GLY A 130 -6.98 19.11 -13.26
CA GLY A 130 -7.44 19.75 -14.50
C GLY A 130 -6.34 20.54 -15.22
N LYS A 131 -5.43 19.84 -15.91
CA LYS A 131 -4.56 20.46 -16.93
C LYS A 131 -5.30 20.51 -18.26
N ALA A 132 -5.75 21.71 -18.66
CA ALA A 132 -6.36 21.92 -19.97
C ALA A 132 -5.29 21.93 -21.08
N LEU A 133 -5.16 20.81 -21.82
CA LEU A 133 -4.36 20.76 -23.04
C LEU A 133 -5.09 21.48 -24.18
N ALA A 134 -4.62 22.69 -24.52
CA ALA A 134 -5.10 23.43 -25.69
C ALA A 134 -4.53 22.78 -26.97
N GLY A 135 -5.40 22.20 -27.80
CA GLY A 135 -5.00 21.57 -29.06
C GLY A 135 -4.46 22.55 -30.08
N GLY A 136 -3.25 22.30 -30.60
CA GLY A 136 -2.65 23.03 -31.71
C GLY A 136 -2.75 22.26 -33.03
N ASP A 137 -3.61 22.70 -33.94
CA ASP A 137 -3.66 22.17 -35.32
C ASP A 137 -2.41 22.61 -36.11
N GLY A 138 -1.70 21.64 -36.70
CA GLY A 138 -0.33 21.82 -37.20
C GLY A 138 -0.02 20.91 -38.39
N ARG A 139 -0.25 21.42 -39.61
CA ARG A 139 -0.14 20.65 -40.86
C ARG A 139 1.31 20.29 -41.23
N ARG A 140 1.50 19.07 -41.76
CA ARG A 140 2.74 18.61 -42.41
C ARG A 140 3.12 19.49 -43.61
N PRO A 141 4.42 19.57 -43.92
CA PRO A 141 4.88 19.37 -45.31
C PRO A 141 5.88 18.20 -45.44
N ILE A 142 5.96 17.63 -46.64
CA ILE A 142 6.88 16.54 -47.02
C ILE A 142 7.92 17.09 -48.00
N THR A 143 9.23 16.85 -47.75
CA THR A 143 10.29 17.10 -48.74
C THR A 143 11.47 16.12 -48.65
N SER A 144 11.54 15.24 -49.65
CA SER A 144 12.76 14.75 -50.34
C SER A 144 14.05 14.34 -49.58
N LEU A 145 14.31 13.03 -49.59
CA LEU A 145 15.47 12.38 -50.25
C LEU A 145 16.85 13.10 -50.26
N ARG A 146 17.90 12.43 -49.73
CA ARG A 146 19.05 11.89 -50.52
C ARG A 146 20.18 11.23 -49.70
N GLY A 147 20.44 9.94 -49.98
CA GLY A 147 21.76 9.27 -49.86
C GLY A 147 22.30 8.96 -48.45
N GLY A 148 23.23 8.00 -48.26
CA GLY A 148 23.75 7.01 -49.22
C GLY A 148 25.28 6.82 -49.20
N ARG A 149 25.77 5.99 -48.26
CA ARG A 149 27.12 5.35 -48.15
C ARG A 149 27.07 4.49 -46.86
N ARG A 150 27.27 3.17 -46.79
CA ARG A 150 28.30 2.22 -47.28
C ARG A 150 29.67 2.29 -46.57
N CYS A 151 29.78 1.48 -45.51
CA CYS A 151 30.86 0.56 -45.10
C CYS A 151 32.34 0.83 -45.47
N SER A 152 33.23 0.75 -44.46
CA SER A 152 34.57 0.11 -44.55
C SER A 152 35.30 -0.01 -43.20
N ASP A 153 35.51 -1.24 -42.71
CA ASP A 153 36.70 -1.64 -41.92
C ASP A 153 37.89 -1.90 -42.89
N PRO A 154 39.11 -2.35 -42.49
CA PRO A 154 39.73 -2.64 -41.17
C PRO A 154 41.10 -1.86 -41.04
N PRO A 155 42.21 -2.27 -40.35
CA PRO A 155 42.45 -3.41 -39.43
C PRO A 155 43.24 -3.15 -38.12
N ASN A 156 43.26 -4.21 -37.30
CA ASN A 156 44.06 -4.52 -36.11
C ASN A 156 45.60 -4.59 -36.34
N GLN A 157 46.46 -4.12 -35.39
CA GLN A 157 47.56 -4.92 -34.77
C GLN A 157 48.46 -4.23 -33.70
N THR A 158 48.79 -5.02 -32.65
CA THR A 158 50.03 -5.07 -31.82
C THR A 158 50.49 -3.92 -30.90
N THR A 159 50.79 -4.30 -29.65
CA THR A 159 51.70 -3.62 -28.69
C THR A 159 53.14 -4.20 -28.79
N PRO A 160 54.16 -3.58 -28.16
CA PRO A 160 54.73 -4.19 -26.94
C PRO A 160 55.35 -3.21 -25.89
N HIS A 161 55.93 -3.80 -24.82
CA HIS A 161 56.45 -3.22 -23.56
C HIS A 161 57.58 -2.15 -23.61
N GLY A 162 57.77 -1.42 -22.49
CA GLY A 162 59.02 -0.69 -22.14
C GLY A 162 58.86 0.46 -21.11
N SER A 163 58.61 0.19 -19.82
CA SER A 163 59.62 0.09 -18.73
C SER A 163 60.19 1.39 -18.12
N ARG A 164 59.73 1.72 -16.90
CA ARG A 164 60.42 2.38 -15.74
C ARG A 164 61.33 3.61 -15.98
N GLY A 165 60.99 4.75 -15.35
CA GLY A 165 61.94 5.85 -15.08
C GLY A 165 61.39 6.96 -14.17
N ARG A 166 61.84 7.03 -12.91
CA ARG A 166 61.76 8.22 -12.02
C ARG A 166 63.20 8.59 -11.66
N PRO A 167 63.55 9.88 -11.62
CA PRO A 167 63.67 10.52 -10.31
C PRO A 167 63.18 11.99 -10.26
N ALA A 168 63.25 12.58 -9.08
CA ALA A 168 63.11 14.01 -8.75
C ALA A 168 64.27 14.38 -7.78
N PRO A 169 64.40 15.60 -7.22
CA PRO A 169 63.64 16.84 -7.43
C PRO A 169 64.53 18.09 -7.64
N ALA A 170 63.91 19.26 -7.88
CA ALA A 170 64.52 20.58 -7.62
C ALA A 170 63.45 21.62 -7.22
N ARG A 171 63.80 22.61 -6.41
CA ARG A 171 62.94 23.74 -5.98
C ARG A 171 63.52 25.08 -6.47
N SER A 172 62.65 26.03 -6.83
CA SER A 172 62.72 27.50 -6.58
C SER A 172 62.09 28.31 -7.73
N GLY A 173 61.74 29.57 -7.48
CA GLY A 173 61.26 30.51 -8.51
C GLY A 173 59.91 31.16 -8.16
N GLN A 174 59.93 32.47 -7.86
CA GLN A 174 58.77 33.26 -7.43
C GLN A 174 57.80 33.64 -8.57
N GLN A 175 56.55 33.94 -8.19
CA GLN A 175 55.54 34.71 -8.94
C GLN A 175 55.95 36.21 -9.10
N PRO A 176 55.19 37.09 -9.82
CA PRO A 176 53.85 36.94 -10.41
C PRO A 176 53.69 37.36 -11.89
N GLY A 177 52.54 37.05 -12.52
CA GLY A 177 52.19 37.57 -13.85
C GLY A 177 50.74 37.32 -14.30
N SER A 178 50.04 38.42 -14.62
CA SER A 178 48.75 38.56 -15.33
C SER A 178 47.49 37.79 -14.87
N TRP A 179 46.40 38.55 -14.66
CA TRP A 179 45.04 38.03 -14.51
C TRP A 179 44.40 37.82 -15.89
N ALA A 180 44.18 36.57 -16.30
CA ALA A 180 43.33 36.23 -17.43
C ALA A 180 42.02 35.60 -16.92
N ARG A 181 40.87 36.19 -17.24
CA ARG A 181 39.57 35.63 -16.87
C ARG A 181 39.32 34.34 -17.66
N ALA A 182 39.40 33.20 -16.99
CA ALA A 182 38.72 32.00 -17.47
C ALA A 182 37.22 32.34 -17.56
N ARG A 183 36.64 32.23 -18.76
CA ARG A 183 35.19 32.30 -18.91
C ARG A 183 34.64 31.00 -18.35
N GLU A 184 33.58 31.07 -17.57
CA GLU A 184 32.84 29.86 -17.16
C GLU A 184 32.41 29.13 -18.43
N ALA A 185 32.97 27.94 -18.64
CA ALA A 185 32.43 27.00 -19.60
C ALA A 185 31.16 26.45 -18.95
N THR A 186 30.01 27.04 -19.28
CA THR A 186 28.70 26.53 -18.87
C THR A 186 28.61 25.08 -19.32
N LEU A 187 28.73 24.14 -18.38
CA LEU A 187 28.52 22.73 -18.67
C LEU A 187 27.10 22.60 -19.23
N PRO A 188 26.90 21.95 -20.38
CA PRO A 188 25.57 21.75 -20.90
C PRO A 188 24.78 20.92 -19.87
N LEU A 189 23.57 21.38 -19.54
CA LEU A 189 22.63 20.58 -18.76
C LEU A 189 22.48 19.21 -19.44
N PRO A 190 22.42 18.09 -18.69
CA PRO A 190 22.29 16.77 -19.29
C PRO A 190 21.01 16.72 -20.12
N VAL A 191 21.16 16.53 -21.43
CA VAL A 191 20.05 16.22 -22.31
C VAL A 191 19.63 14.78 -21.98
N PRO A 192 18.36 14.51 -21.67
CA PRO A 192 17.92 13.15 -21.37
C PRO A 192 18.20 12.24 -22.57
N ARG A 193 18.86 11.11 -22.30
CA ARG A 193 19.15 10.07 -23.28
C ARG A 193 17.84 9.37 -23.66
N ARG A 194 17.65 9.10 -24.95
CA ARG A 194 16.52 8.31 -25.47
C ARG A 194 16.92 6.84 -25.61
N ASP A 195 17.69 6.35 -24.65
CA ASP A 195 18.48 5.12 -24.79
C ASP A 195 17.90 3.97 -23.92
N ALA A 196 16.76 4.18 -23.26
CA ALA A 196 16.10 3.26 -22.33
C ALA A 196 14.86 2.59 -22.96
N GLU A 197 15.04 1.98 -24.14
CA GLU A 197 14.00 1.19 -24.81
C GLU A 197 13.49 0.08 -23.87
N VAL A 198 12.17 -0.06 -23.76
CA VAL A 198 11.56 -1.01 -22.80
C VAL A 198 11.74 -2.47 -23.25
N GLU A 199 12.36 -3.27 -22.40
CA GLU A 199 12.58 -4.70 -22.62
C GLU A 199 11.43 -5.54 -22.04
N GLY A 200 11.24 -6.75 -22.56
CA GLY A 200 10.27 -7.73 -22.07
C GLY A 200 9.17 -8.06 -23.08
N VAL A 201 7.99 -8.42 -22.57
CA VAL A 201 6.81 -8.80 -23.37
C VAL A 201 5.52 -8.19 -22.82
N PHE A 202 4.58 -7.86 -23.70
CA PHE A 202 3.25 -7.39 -23.32
C PHE A 202 2.20 -7.74 -24.37
N HIS A 203 0.96 -7.95 -23.92
CA HIS A 203 -0.21 -8.07 -24.78
C HIS A 203 -0.53 -6.71 -25.43
N PRO A 204 -0.95 -6.63 -26.71
CA PRO A 204 -1.18 -5.36 -27.40
C PRO A 204 -2.09 -4.38 -26.63
N ASP A 205 -3.18 -4.88 -26.05
CA ASP A 205 -4.14 -4.07 -25.26
C ASP A 205 -3.50 -3.43 -24.01
N PHE A 206 -2.43 -4.04 -23.47
CA PHE A 206 -1.67 -3.56 -22.32
C PHE A 206 -0.39 -2.80 -22.71
N GLY A 207 -0.15 -2.56 -24.00
CA GLY A 207 0.95 -1.71 -24.48
C GLY A 207 1.09 -0.34 -23.78
N PRO A 208 -0.01 0.35 -23.39
CA PRO A 208 0.08 1.57 -22.59
C PRO A 208 0.82 1.42 -21.24
N VAL A 209 0.83 0.22 -20.63
CA VAL A 209 1.57 -0.04 -19.38
C VAL A 209 3.08 -0.01 -19.62
N ALA A 210 3.55 -0.59 -20.75
CA ALA A 210 4.96 -0.58 -21.11
C ALA A 210 5.45 0.84 -21.46
N SER A 211 4.66 1.60 -22.24
CA SER A 211 4.96 3.00 -22.52
C SER A 211 4.95 3.87 -21.26
N ALA A 212 4.01 3.64 -20.33
CA ALA A 212 3.96 4.38 -19.07
C ALA A 212 5.19 4.09 -18.17
N LEU A 213 5.75 2.87 -18.19
CA LEU A 213 7.02 2.57 -17.51
C LEU A 213 8.21 3.29 -18.20
N GLU A 214 8.27 3.25 -19.53
CA GLU A 214 9.32 3.91 -20.32
C GLU A 214 9.35 5.42 -20.10
N GLU A 215 8.19 6.09 -20.21
CA GLU A 215 8.06 7.53 -19.96
C GLU A 215 8.46 7.89 -18.53
N LEU A 216 8.02 7.12 -17.53
CA LEU A 216 8.28 7.36 -16.12
C LEU A 216 9.77 7.24 -15.74
N VAL A 217 10.44 6.18 -16.19
CA VAL A 217 11.89 6.01 -15.95
C VAL A 217 12.72 7.04 -16.73
N ALA A 218 12.25 7.47 -17.92
CA ALA A 218 12.88 8.55 -18.68
C ALA A 218 12.71 9.94 -18.04
N GLU A 219 11.57 10.22 -17.38
CA GLU A 219 11.36 11.45 -16.61
C GLU A 219 12.21 11.49 -15.33
N GLU A 220 12.41 10.35 -14.66
CA GLU A 220 13.30 10.21 -13.49
C GLU A 220 14.78 10.40 -13.81
N GLY A 221 15.22 10.04 -15.03
CA GLY A 221 16.56 10.27 -15.56
C GLY A 221 17.72 9.48 -14.92
N ARG A 222 17.50 8.83 -13.77
CA ARG A 222 18.43 7.88 -13.12
C ARG A 222 17.66 6.81 -12.34
N GLY A 223 18.07 5.56 -12.51
CA GLY A 223 17.46 4.36 -11.94
C GLY A 223 16.76 3.53 -13.01
N GLY A 224 15.84 2.67 -12.58
CA GLY A 224 15.00 1.85 -13.44
C GLY A 224 13.92 1.15 -12.63
N GLY A 225 13.18 0.27 -13.31
CA GLY A 225 12.16 -0.55 -12.67
C GLY A 225 11.63 -1.64 -13.59
N ALA A 226 10.88 -2.56 -12.98
CA ALA A 226 10.12 -3.58 -13.69
C ALA A 226 8.66 -3.59 -13.23
N ILE A 227 7.73 -3.83 -14.17
CA ILE A 227 6.31 -4.06 -13.90
C ILE A 227 5.86 -5.36 -14.54
N ALA A 228 5.02 -6.10 -13.81
CA ALA A 228 4.33 -7.28 -14.32
C ALA A 228 2.83 -7.18 -14.02
N VAL A 229 2.02 -7.63 -14.97
CA VAL A 229 0.56 -7.60 -14.91
C VAL A 229 0.02 -8.96 -15.35
N TYR A 230 -0.90 -9.50 -14.57
CA TYR A 230 -1.70 -10.66 -14.90
C TYR A 230 -3.17 -10.26 -15.02
N HIS A 231 -3.91 -10.80 -16.00
CA HIS A 231 -5.34 -10.52 -16.20
C HIS A 231 -6.06 -11.76 -16.70
N GLY A 232 -7.11 -12.20 -16.00
CA GLY A 232 -7.80 -13.46 -16.30
C GLY A 232 -6.90 -14.69 -16.14
N GLY A 233 -5.90 -14.61 -15.24
CA GLY A 233 -4.86 -15.63 -15.04
C GLY A 233 -3.71 -15.63 -16.05
N GLU A 234 -3.80 -14.89 -17.16
CA GLU A 234 -2.72 -14.80 -18.16
C GLU A 234 -1.67 -13.74 -17.75
N GLU A 235 -0.37 -14.01 -17.96
CA GLU A 235 0.68 -12.98 -17.89
C GLU A 235 0.57 -12.06 -19.12
N VAL A 236 0.08 -10.82 -18.91
CA VAL A 236 -0.23 -9.87 -19.99
C VAL A 236 0.76 -8.71 -20.09
N VAL A 237 1.57 -8.47 -19.06
CA VAL A 237 2.74 -7.59 -19.10
C VAL A 237 3.84 -8.22 -18.27
N ASP A 238 5.05 -8.22 -18.81
CA ASP A 238 6.30 -8.54 -18.12
C ASP A 238 7.40 -7.69 -18.75
N VAL A 239 7.65 -6.49 -18.22
CA VAL A 239 8.57 -5.51 -18.81
C VAL A 239 9.46 -4.80 -17.79
N TRP A 240 10.62 -4.37 -18.26
CA TRP A 240 11.62 -3.63 -17.47
C TRP A 240 12.38 -2.61 -18.31
N THR A 241 12.91 -1.58 -17.67
CA THR A 241 13.78 -0.58 -18.32
C THR A 241 14.65 0.17 -17.30
N GLY A 242 15.60 0.95 -17.80
CA GLY A 242 16.54 1.74 -17.02
C GLY A 242 17.73 0.93 -16.50
N SER A 243 18.19 1.28 -15.31
CA SER A 243 19.45 0.80 -14.73
C SER A 243 19.29 0.29 -13.30
N SER A 244 19.87 -0.88 -13.02
CA SER A 244 19.80 -1.53 -11.70
C SER A 244 20.72 -0.91 -10.64
N ASP A 245 21.67 -0.04 -11.02
CA ASP A 245 22.55 0.70 -10.09
C ASP A 245 22.42 2.23 -10.19
N GLY A 246 21.77 2.75 -11.25
CA GLY A 246 21.63 4.19 -11.48
C GLY A 246 22.88 4.88 -12.06
N ASP A 247 23.94 4.11 -12.33
CA ASP A 247 25.23 4.57 -12.87
C ASP A 247 25.56 3.92 -14.23
N GLY A 248 24.86 2.85 -14.62
CA GLY A 248 24.84 2.38 -16.00
C GLY A 248 24.68 0.88 -16.21
N THR A 249 24.63 0.05 -15.17
CA THR A 249 24.30 -1.38 -15.34
C THR A 249 22.84 -1.50 -15.79
N PRO A 250 22.52 -2.10 -16.95
CA PRO A 250 21.14 -2.22 -17.42
C PRO A 250 20.27 -3.04 -16.46
N TRP A 251 19.00 -2.66 -16.33
CA TRP A 251 18.04 -3.51 -15.64
C TRP A 251 17.87 -4.84 -16.39
N SER A 252 17.70 -5.95 -15.68
CA SER A 252 17.50 -7.27 -16.27
C SER A 252 16.18 -7.91 -15.85
N ARG A 253 15.71 -8.86 -16.67
CA ARG A 253 14.50 -9.68 -16.45
C ARG A 253 14.34 -10.20 -15.02
N ASP A 254 15.46 -10.55 -14.37
CA ASP A 254 15.53 -11.32 -13.14
C ASP A 254 16.18 -10.53 -11.98
N THR A 255 16.35 -9.21 -12.16
CA THR A 255 16.85 -8.25 -11.16
C THR A 255 15.90 -8.16 -9.97
N LEU A 256 16.46 -8.22 -8.76
CA LEU A 256 15.74 -8.22 -7.48
C LEU A 256 15.80 -6.86 -6.79
N VAL A 257 14.72 -6.49 -6.08
CA VAL A 257 14.58 -5.23 -5.35
C VAL A 257 14.14 -5.50 -3.91
N MET A 258 14.82 -4.89 -2.92
CA MET A 258 14.30 -4.86 -1.55
C MET A 258 13.06 -3.95 -1.53
N SER A 259 11.89 -4.56 -1.38
CA SER A 259 10.60 -3.94 -1.67
C SER A 259 9.87 -3.40 -0.43
N PHE A 260 10.60 -3.17 0.67
CA PHE A 260 10.12 -2.58 1.91
C PHE A 260 8.76 -3.17 2.36
N SER A 261 7.78 -2.34 2.69
CA SER A 261 6.47 -2.78 3.19
C SER A 261 5.66 -3.70 2.26
N THR A 262 5.98 -3.80 0.96
CA THR A 262 5.39 -4.81 0.04
C THR A 262 5.53 -6.22 0.60
N THR A 263 6.61 -6.48 1.35
CA THR A 263 6.87 -7.73 2.08
C THR A 263 5.70 -8.19 2.96
N LYS A 264 4.97 -7.24 3.58
CA LYS A 264 3.85 -7.56 4.47
C LYS A 264 2.73 -8.33 3.76
N GLY A 265 2.49 -8.06 2.48
CA GLY A 265 1.48 -8.79 1.69
C GLY A 265 1.85 -10.26 1.45
N VAL A 266 3.14 -10.58 1.34
CA VAL A 266 3.65 -11.96 1.24
C VAL A 266 3.55 -12.65 2.60
N THR A 267 3.90 -11.95 3.68
CA THR A 267 3.78 -12.43 5.08
C THR A 267 2.32 -12.67 5.49
N ALA A 268 1.40 -11.81 5.07
CA ALA A 268 -0.04 -11.99 5.25
C ALA A 268 -0.53 -13.25 4.51
N THR A 269 -0.16 -13.39 3.23
CA THR A 269 -0.45 -14.58 2.42
C THR A 269 -0.01 -15.86 3.14
N ALA A 270 1.21 -15.90 3.70
CA ALA A 270 1.69 -17.05 4.47
C ALA A 270 0.81 -17.38 5.69
N LEU A 271 0.33 -16.38 6.45
CA LEU A 271 -0.59 -16.62 7.56
C LEU A 271 -1.98 -17.09 7.09
N HIS A 272 -2.50 -16.55 5.98
CA HIS A 272 -3.77 -16.99 5.40
C HIS A 272 -3.72 -18.46 4.94
N MET A 273 -2.58 -18.91 4.42
CA MET A 273 -2.37 -20.32 4.10
C MET A 273 -2.37 -21.20 5.36
N CYS A 274 -1.80 -20.74 6.48
CA CYS A 274 -1.93 -21.42 7.77
C CYS A 274 -3.39 -21.46 8.27
N ALA A 275 -4.17 -20.41 8.04
CA ALA A 275 -5.57 -20.32 8.46
C ALA A 275 -6.48 -21.22 7.63
N ASP A 276 -6.30 -21.24 6.30
CA ASP A 276 -6.99 -22.14 5.37
C ASP A 276 -6.76 -23.63 5.71
N ARG A 277 -5.54 -23.95 6.13
CA ARG A 277 -5.14 -25.27 6.62
C ARG A 277 -5.65 -25.59 8.05
N GLY A 278 -6.37 -24.67 8.69
CA GLY A 278 -6.91 -24.84 10.04
C GLY A 278 -5.87 -24.84 11.17
N LEU A 279 -4.65 -24.34 10.91
CA LEU A 279 -3.55 -24.30 11.88
C LEU A 279 -3.63 -23.07 12.82
N ILE A 280 -4.35 -22.03 12.39
CA ILE A 280 -4.56 -20.78 13.13
C ILE A 280 -5.96 -20.23 12.82
N ALA A 281 -6.59 -19.53 13.76
CA ALA A 281 -7.87 -18.85 13.57
C ALA A 281 -7.73 -17.35 13.88
N TYR A 282 -8.39 -16.50 13.09
CA TYR A 282 -8.22 -15.04 13.22
C TYR A 282 -8.77 -14.47 14.53
N ASP A 283 -9.90 -15.00 15.03
CA ASP A 283 -10.52 -14.51 16.27
C ASP A 283 -10.01 -15.19 17.55
N GLU A 284 -9.08 -16.14 17.43
CA GLU A 284 -8.42 -16.75 18.59
C GLU A 284 -7.35 -15.79 19.17
N PRO A 285 -7.18 -15.71 20.50
CA PRO A 285 -6.10 -14.95 21.12
C PRO A 285 -4.71 -15.42 20.66
N VAL A 286 -3.83 -14.46 20.39
CA VAL A 286 -2.41 -14.70 20.02
C VAL A 286 -1.72 -15.58 21.07
N GLY A 287 -2.09 -15.44 22.34
CA GLY A 287 -1.62 -16.25 23.46
C GLY A 287 -1.82 -17.75 23.33
N SER A 288 -2.83 -18.21 22.58
CA SER A 288 -3.09 -19.64 22.35
C SER A 288 -2.04 -20.30 21.45
N TYR A 289 -1.33 -19.51 20.63
CA TYR A 289 -0.23 -19.95 19.77
C TYR A 289 1.14 -19.53 20.32
N TRP A 290 1.19 -18.37 20.99
CA TRP A 290 2.39 -17.76 21.56
C TRP A 290 2.16 -17.40 23.04
N PRO A 291 2.26 -18.36 23.98
CA PRO A 291 1.96 -18.13 25.40
C PRO A 291 2.76 -16.98 26.04
N GLU A 292 4.01 -16.79 25.62
CA GLU A 292 4.87 -15.70 26.13
C GLU A 292 4.38 -14.30 25.74
N PHE A 293 3.51 -14.19 24.74
CA PHE A 293 2.86 -12.92 24.37
C PHE A 293 1.71 -12.54 25.31
N ALA A 294 1.09 -13.52 25.99
CA ALA A 294 -0.08 -13.34 26.86
C ALA A 294 0.32 -12.75 28.24
N GLN A 295 0.83 -11.53 28.22
CA GLN A 295 1.20 -10.72 29.38
C GLN A 295 1.03 -9.24 29.07
N ASN A 296 1.08 -8.38 30.09
CA ASN A 296 1.06 -6.92 29.98
C ASN A 296 -0.18 -6.36 29.23
N GLY A 297 -1.35 -6.96 29.45
CA GLY A 297 -2.61 -6.50 28.83
C GLY A 297 -2.86 -7.04 27.42
N LYS A 298 -2.05 -8.00 26.96
CA LYS A 298 -2.14 -8.61 25.63
C LYS A 298 -2.88 -9.96 25.61
N GLU A 299 -3.39 -10.40 26.76
CA GLU A 299 -3.96 -11.74 26.99
C GLU A 299 -5.22 -12.03 26.14
N GLN A 300 -5.86 -10.99 25.61
CA GLN A 300 -7.07 -11.07 24.78
C GLN A 300 -6.88 -10.47 23.37
N ILE A 301 -5.65 -10.10 22.98
CA ILE A 301 -5.38 -9.64 21.61
C ILE A 301 -5.53 -10.82 20.66
N THR A 302 -6.37 -10.67 19.64
CA THR A 302 -6.60 -11.72 18.63
C THR A 302 -5.64 -11.60 17.45
N VAL A 303 -5.47 -12.70 16.70
CA VAL A 303 -4.69 -12.73 15.47
C VAL A 303 -5.20 -11.68 14.47
N ARG A 304 -6.53 -11.49 14.38
CA ARG A 304 -7.22 -10.45 13.59
C ARG A 304 -6.69 -9.05 13.92
N GLN A 305 -6.58 -8.70 15.21
CA GLN A 305 -6.11 -7.38 15.67
C GLN A 305 -4.63 -7.12 15.37
N LEU A 306 -3.79 -8.15 15.31
CA LEU A 306 -2.42 -8.02 14.78
C LEU A 306 -2.45 -7.72 13.28
N MET A 307 -3.25 -8.48 12.52
CA MET A 307 -3.30 -8.37 11.05
C MET A 307 -3.88 -7.04 10.55
N CYS A 308 -4.85 -6.44 11.26
CA CYS A 308 -5.41 -5.13 10.91
C CYS A 308 -4.81 -3.95 11.69
N HIS A 309 -3.63 -4.11 12.32
CA HIS A 309 -2.88 -3.04 12.96
C HIS A 309 -3.56 -2.33 14.15
N THR A 310 -4.56 -2.97 14.79
CA THR A 310 -5.27 -2.42 15.96
C THR A 310 -4.77 -2.96 17.31
N ALA A 311 -3.62 -3.64 17.35
CA ALA A 311 -3.08 -4.24 18.58
C ALA A 311 -2.31 -3.27 19.50
N GLY A 312 -2.00 -2.05 19.03
CA GLY A 312 -1.25 -1.05 19.81
C GLY A 312 0.23 -1.36 20.02
N LEU A 313 0.83 -2.23 19.20
CA LEU A 313 2.23 -2.69 19.29
C LEU A 313 3.09 -2.17 18.13
N HIS A 314 2.73 -1.01 17.58
CA HIS A 314 3.37 -0.42 16.41
C HIS A 314 4.74 0.21 16.72
N SER A 315 4.86 0.82 17.90
CA SER A 315 6.02 1.62 18.31
C SER A 315 7.20 0.77 18.80
N LEU A 316 8.39 1.05 18.27
CA LEU A 316 9.68 0.51 18.70
C LEU A 316 10.51 1.51 19.54
N ARG A 317 9.92 2.65 19.92
CA ARG A 317 10.53 3.67 20.79
C ARG A 317 11.06 3.02 22.08
N GLY A 318 12.39 3.00 22.25
CA GLY A 318 13.05 2.40 23.42
C GLY A 318 13.09 0.86 23.46
N VAL A 319 12.72 0.18 22.37
CA VAL A 319 12.80 -1.29 22.21
C VAL A 319 14.15 -1.73 21.61
N ILE A 320 14.75 -0.84 20.82
CA ILE A 320 16.03 -1.02 20.13
C ILE A 320 17.05 -0.07 20.78
N GLU A 321 18.24 -0.60 21.09
CA GLU A 321 19.37 0.12 21.68
C GLU A 321 20.59 0.13 20.73
N ASP A 322 20.64 -0.82 19.80
CA ASP A 322 21.72 -1.04 18.82
C ASP A 322 21.09 -1.58 17.52
N PRO A 323 21.47 -1.09 16.32
CA PRO A 323 20.89 -1.50 15.04
C PRO A 323 20.85 -3.03 14.81
N SER A 324 21.92 -3.75 15.16
CA SER A 324 22.04 -5.19 14.88
C SER A 324 20.94 -6.03 15.55
N GLN A 325 20.33 -5.50 16.62
CA GLN A 325 19.23 -6.11 17.36
C GLN A 325 17.99 -6.36 16.50
N VAL A 326 17.78 -5.56 15.44
CA VAL A 326 16.65 -5.70 14.50
C VAL A 326 16.78 -6.93 13.60
N LEU A 327 18.00 -7.43 13.41
CA LEU A 327 18.27 -8.62 12.61
C LEU A 327 18.25 -9.91 13.47
N ASP A 328 18.21 -9.81 14.81
CA ASP A 328 18.01 -10.93 15.75
C ASP A 328 16.52 -11.21 15.95
N TRP A 329 16.03 -12.23 15.25
CA TRP A 329 14.64 -12.71 15.35
C TRP A 329 14.19 -12.93 16.80
N ASP A 330 14.97 -13.67 17.58
CA ASP A 330 14.57 -14.09 18.91
C ASP A 330 14.63 -12.92 19.90
N ARG A 331 15.53 -11.93 19.71
CA ARG A 331 15.52 -10.69 20.52
C ARG A 331 14.30 -9.85 20.21
N MET A 332 13.95 -9.66 18.94
CA MET A 332 12.76 -8.88 18.57
C MET A 332 11.48 -9.57 19.07
N VAL A 333 11.33 -10.88 18.88
CA VAL A 333 10.20 -11.65 19.43
C VAL A 333 10.11 -11.53 20.95
N ARG A 334 11.21 -11.73 21.70
CA ARG A 334 11.21 -11.54 23.17
C ARG A 334 10.81 -10.12 23.58
N ALA A 335 11.25 -9.10 22.86
CA ALA A 335 10.93 -7.70 23.17
C ALA A 335 9.46 -7.38 22.92
N LEU A 336 8.89 -7.83 21.79
CA LEU A 336 7.48 -7.64 21.44
C LEU A 336 6.53 -8.40 22.39
N ALA A 337 6.94 -9.59 22.87
CA ALA A 337 6.23 -10.31 23.94
C ALA A 337 6.15 -9.51 25.24
N LEU A 338 7.16 -8.68 25.55
CA LEU A 338 7.23 -7.86 26.76
C LEU A 338 6.56 -6.48 26.62
N MET A 339 6.22 -6.02 25.41
CA MET A 339 5.54 -4.74 25.20
C MET A 339 4.16 -4.68 25.89
N THR A 340 3.77 -3.47 26.26
CA THR A 340 2.40 -3.09 26.63
C THR A 340 1.75 -2.37 25.44
N PRO A 341 0.48 -2.62 25.09
CA PRO A 341 -0.24 -1.85 24.08
C PRO A 341 -0.28 -0.35 24.39
N ALA A 342 -0.03 0.50 23.39
CA ALA A 342 -0.13 1.97 23.51
C ALA A 342 -1.56 2.48 23.72
N TYR A 343 -2.57 1.66 23.40
CA TYR A 343 -3.99 1.91 23.55
C TYR A 343 -4.75 0.58 23.75
N GLU A 344 -6.01 0.64 24.18
CA GLU A 344 -6.86 -0.55 24.33
C GLU A 344 -7.04 -1.25 22.96
N PRO A 345 -6.63 -2.53 22.80
CA PRO A 345 -6.61 -3.20 21.50
C PRO A 345 -7.98 -3.23 20.81
N GLY A 346 -8.00 -2.81 19.54
CA GLY A 346 -9.22 -2.65 18.75
C GLY A 346 -9.86 -1.25 18.79
N THR A 347 -9.45 -0.36 19.70
CA THR A 347 -10.01 1.00 19.78
C THR A 347 -9.44 1.99 18.78
N ASN A 348 -8.19 1.77 18.32
CA ASN A 348 -7.45 2.62 17.40
C ASN A 348 -6.72 1.75 16.36
N SER A 349 -6.25 2.39 15.28
CA SER A 349 -5.34 1.80 14.30
C SER A 349 -4.04 2.57 14.30
N ALA A 350 -2.90 1.87 14.30
CA ALA A 350 -1.60 2.49 14.10
C ALA A 350 -0.70 1.52 13.32
N TYR A 351 -0.22 1.93 12.15
CA TYR A 351 0.51 1.03 11.27
C TYR A 351 1.77 0.46 11.93
N HIS A 352 1.82 -0.87 12.03
CA HIS A 352 2.93 -1.60 12.66
C HIS A 352 4.10 -1.69 11.68
N GLY A 353 4.79 -0.56 11.50
CA GLY A 353 5.78 -0.29 10.45
C GLY A 353 6.80 -1.41 10.25
N LEU A 354 7.46 -1.83 11.33
CA LEU A 354 8.29 -3.03 11.35
C LEU A 354 7.68 -4.18 12.17
N THR A 355 6.99 -3.88 13.27
CA THR A 355 6.62 -4.90 14.28
C THR A 355 5.70 -5.99 13.74
N PHE A 356 4.88 -5.70 12.71
CA PHE A 356 4.07 -6.68 11.98
C PHE A 356 4.87 -7.91 11.52
N GLY A 357 6.12 -7.72 11.09
CA GLY A 357 6.95 -8.77 10.50
C GLY A 357 7.25 -9.91 11.46
N TRP A 358 7.61 -9.56 12.71
CA TRP A 358 7.82 -10.55 13.77
C TRP A 358 6.50 -10.97 14.43
N LEU A 359 5.52 -10.06 14.60
CA LEU A 359 4.22 -10.38 15.21
C LEU A 359 3.42 -11.42 14.40
N VAL A 360 3.32 -11.23 13.08
CA VAL A 360 2.65 -12.19 12.18
C VAL A 360 3.59 -13.35 11.82
N GLY A 361 4.88 -13.09 11.64
CA GLY A 361 5.85 -14.12 11.29
C GLY A 361 6.13 -15.15 12.41
N GLU A 362 6.07 -14.75 13.68
CA GLU A 362 6.20 -15.69 14.81
C GLU A 362 4.97 -16.61 14.91
N LEU A 363 3.77 -16.11 14.56
CA LEU A 363 2.60 -16.96 14.41
C LEU A 363 2.77 -17.98 13.29
N VAL A 364 3.22 -17.56 12.09
CA VAL A 364 3.58 -18.49 10.99
C VAL A 364 4.57 -19.54 11.48
N ARG A 365 5.64 -19.14 12.19
CA ARG A 365 6.67 -20.04 12.72
C ARG A 365 6.11 -21.06 13.70
N ARG A 366 5.29 -20.63 14.66
CA ARG A 366 4.75 -21.52 15.69
C ARG A 366 3.72 -22.52 15.18
N VAL A 367 2.90 -22.14 14.20
CA VAL A 367 1.87 -23.04 13.66
C VAL A 367 2.33 -23.92 12.49
N SER A 368 3.43 -23.54 11.79
CA SER A 368 3.99 -24.33 10.69
C SER A 368 5.30 -25.08 11.01
N GLY A 369 6.06 -24.62 12.00
CA GLY A 369 7.41 -25.11 12.30
C GLY A 369 8.51 -24.63 11.35
N LEU A 370 8.20 -23.74 10.39
CA LEU A 370 9.13 -23.19 9.42
C LEU A 370 9.45 -21.72 9.71
N SER A 371 10.65 -21.24 9.33
CA SER A 371 10.89 -19.79 9.24
C SER A 371 10.00 -19.15 8.17
N VAL A 372 9.79 -17.84 8.21
CA VAL A 372 8.90 -17.18 7.23
C VAL A 372 9.51 -17.28 5.84
N GLY A 373 10.82 -17.07 5.73
CA GLY A 373 11.57 -17.28 4.49
C GLY A 373 11.54 -18.73 3.99
N ALA A 374 11.52 -19.71 4.89
CA ALA A 374 11.36 -21.12 4.53
C ALA A 374 9.94 -21.44 4.06
N PHE A 375 8.90 -20.96 4.76
CA PHE A 375 7.49 -21.14 4.39
C PHE A 375 7.18 -20.49 3.04
N VAL A 376 7.58 -19.23 2.83
CA VAL A 376 7.39 -18.55 1.54
C VAL A 376 8.08 -19.31 0.41
N ARG A 377 9.26 -19.89 0.67
CA ARG A 377 9.98 -20.70 -0.33
C ARG A 377 9.32 -22.05 -0.62
N SER A 378 8.86 -22.80 0.38
CA SER A 378 8.29 -24.15 0.19
C SER A 378 6.81 -24.17 -0.19
N GLU A 379 6.03 -23.22 0.32
CA GLU A 379 4.56 -23.21 0.18
C GLU A 379 4.05 -22.26 -0.91
N ILE A 380 4.77 -21.17 -1.20
CA ILE A 380 4.36 -20.16 -2.19
C ILE A 380 5.25 -20.22 -3.44
N ALA A 381 6.55 -19.94 -3.27
CA ALA A 381 7.47 -19.76 -4.38
C ALA A 381 7.74 -21.07 -5.15
N GLY A 382 8.04 -22.16 -4.45
CA GLY A 382 8.26 -23.47 -5.06
C GLY A 382 7.04 -23.96 -5.87
N PRO A 383 5.82 -24.01 -5.30
CA PRO A 383 4.63 -24.46 -6.01
C PRO A 383 4.25 -23.59 -7.22
N LEU A 384 4.31 -22.26 -7.10
CA LEU A 384 3.99 -21.35 -8.21
C LEU A 384 5.12 -21.17 -9.25
N GLY A 385 6.31 -21.72 -9.00
CA GLY A 385 7.48 -21.61 -9.88
C GLY A 385 8.20 -20.26 -9.85
N LEU A 386 8.25 -19.61 -8.68
CA LEU A 386 8.74 -18.23 -8.53
C LEU A 386 10.24 -18.16 -8.18
N ASP A 387 11.06 -17.75 -9.14
CA ASP A 387 12.49 -17.47 -8.97
C ASP A 387 12.73 -15.98 -8.64
N GLY A 388 12.15 -15.51 -7.54
CA GLY A 388 12.19 -14.08 -7.19
C GLY A 388 11.24 -13.64 -6.09
N LEU A 389 10.96 -14.52 -5.10
CA LEU A 389 10.10 -14.22 -3.95
C LEU A 389 10.80 -14.59 -2.63
N TYR A 390 11.75 -13.77 -2.18
CA TYR A 390 12.59 -14.08 -1.01
C TYR A 390 12.27 -13.19 0.20
N ILE A 391 12.25 -13.79 1.39
CA ILE A 391 12.43 -13.13 2.68
C ILE A 391 13.58 -13.89 3.34
N GLY A 392 14.69 -13.21 3.67
CA GLY A 392 15.99 -13.86 3.84
C GLY A 392 16.57 -14.31 2.49
N LEU A 393 17.27 -13.38 1.83
CA LEU A 393 17.89 -13.59 0.52
C LEU A 393 19.07 -14.58 0.62
N PRO A 394 19.10 -15.67 -0.16
CA PRO A 394 20.27 -16.54 -0.22
C PRO A 394 21.48 -15.79 -0.79
N PRO A 395 22.70 -15.95 -0.22
CA PRO A 395 23.89 -15.24 -0.72
C PRO A 395 24.29 -15.50 -2.19
N SER A 396 23.73 -16.52 -2.84
CA SER A 396 23.86 -16.71 -4.29
C SER A 396 23.14 -15.63 -5.11
N GLU A 397 22.03 -15.11 -4.59
CA GLU A 397 21.14 -14.20 -5.30
C GLU A 397 21.50 -12.71 -5.11
N GLU A 398 22.46 -12.40 -4.22
CA GLU A 398 22.96 -11.03 -4.00
C GLU A 398 23.41 -10.35 -5.30
N THR A 399 23.96 -11.12 -6.24
CA THR A 399 24.42 -10.64 -7.55
C THR A 399 23.29 -10.13 -8.46
N ARG A 400 22.02 -10.42 -8.12
CA ARG A 400 20.82 -9.97 -8.84
C ARG A 400 20.23 -8.69 -8.25
N MET A 401 20.68 -8.23 -7.08
CA MET A 401 20.10 -7.09 -6.38
C MET A 401 20.37 -5.77 -7.09
N ALA A 402 19.32 -4.96 -7.25
CA ALA A 402 19.45 -3.56 -7.62
C ALA A 402 19.96 -2.73 -6.43
N GLY A 403 20.86 -1.79 -6.70
CA GLY A 403 21.27 -0.75 -5.75
C GLY A 403 20.25 0.39 -5.71
N TRP A 404 20.04 0.97 -4.53
CA TRP A 404 19.10 2.09 -4.35
C TRP A 404 19.60 3.37 -5.01
N VAL A 405 18.71 4.04 -5.75
CA VAL A 405 18.97 5.34 -6.38
C VAL A 405 18.14 6.42 -5.69
N ALA A 406 18.73 7.61 -5.48
CA ALA A 406 18.13 8.73 -4.75
C ALA A 406 17.78 8.44 -3.27
N LEU A 407 18.49 7.50 -2.62
CA LEU A 407 18.27 7.16 -1.21
C LEU A 407 18.49 8.37 -0.29
N GLU A 408 19.63 9.05 -0.37
CA GLU A 408 19.96 10.22 0.47
C GLU A 408 18.92 11.34 0.31
N ASP A 409 18.51 11.61 -0.93
CA ASP A 409 17.44 12.59 -1.25
C ASP A 409 16.11 12.18 -0.59
N THR A 410 15.70 10.91 -0.75
CA THR A 410 14.42 10.40 -0.20
C THR A 410 14.43 10.38 1.33
N LEU A 411 15.56 10.10 1.97
CA LEU A 411 15.68 10.13 3.43
C LEU A 411 15.54 11.56 3.98
N ALA A 412 16.14 12.56 3.33
CA ALA A 412 15.97 13.96 3.70
C ALA A 412 14.53 14.45 3.50
N GLU A 413 13.84 13.99 2.45
CA GLU A 413 12.41 14.25 2.25
C GLU A 413 11.54 13.59 3.35
N VAL A 414 11.86 12.35 3.74
CA VAL A 414 11.19 11.65 4.86
C VAL A 414 11.41 12.38 6.19
N GLU A 415 12.63 12.84 6.48
CA GLU A 415 12.96 13.59 7.69
C GLU A 415 12.13 14.88 7.78
N ALA A 416 12.15 15.71 6.73
CA ALA A 416 11.36 16.95 6.68
C ALA A 416 9.84 16.69 6.78
N MET A 417 9.32 15.67 6.09
CA MET A 417 7.91 15.25 6.22
C MET A 417 7.57 14.76 7.64
N SER A 418 8.54 14.20 8.37
CA SER A 418 8.37 13.72 9.74
C SER A 418 8.41 14.86 10.75
N GLU A 419 9.25 15.88 10.56
CA GLU A 419 9.23 17.11 11.36
C GLU A 419 7.89 17.85 11.23
N ASP A 420 7.40 18.06 10.00
CA ASP A 420 6.11 18.70 9.74
C ASP A 420 4.95 17.93 10.40
N ARG A 421 4.95 16.59 10.30
CA ARG A 421 3.95 15.72 10.97
C ARG A 421 4.05 15.80 12.49
N ALA A 422 5.26 15.71 13.06
CA ALA A 422 5.47 15.81 14.50
C ALA A 422 5.01 17.17 15.05
N GLN A 423 5.23 18.26 14.30
CA GLN A 423 4.74 19.58 14.67
C GLN A 423 3.21 19.71 14.53
N ALA A 424 2.61 19.12 13.49
CA ALA A 424 1.15 19.10 13.30
C ALA A 424 0.42 18.23 14.34
N GLN A 425 1.07 17.15 14.82
CA GLN A 425 0.49 16.13 15.69
C GLN A 425 1.11 16.09 17.10
N ALA A 426 1.72 17.19 17.54
CA ALA A 426 2.45 17.27 18.81
C ALA A 426 1.63 16.88 20.06
N ALA A 427 0.30 16.92 19.99
CA ALA A 427 -0.60 16.45 21.05
C ALA A 427 -0.65 14.92 21.18
N ASP A 428 -0.44 14.19 20.08
CA ASP A 428 -0.60 12.73 19.96
C ASP A 428 0.75 12.00 19.80
N ALA A 429 1.88 12.72 19.85
CA ALA A 429 3.23 12.21 19.53
C ALA A 429 3.73 11.02 20.38
N GLU A 430 3.12 10.77 21.54
CA GLU A 430 3.36 9.56 22.34
C GLU A 430 2.50 8.36 21.89
N LEU A 431 1.26 8.62 21.46
CA LEU A 431 0.34 7.61 20.93
C LEU A 431 0.76 7.12 19.52
N ILE A 432 1.27 8.04 18.70
CA ILE A 432 1.89 7.74 17.39
C ILE A 432 3.15 6.90 17.58
N GLY A 433 3.93 7.18 18.63
CA GLY A 433 5.15 6.44 18.95
C GLY A 433 6.24 6.60 17.88
N ASP A 434 7.07 5.57 17.72
CA ASP A 434 8.10 5.50 16.69
C ASP A 434 8.06 4.13 16.00
N PRO A 435 7.34 3.99 14.86
CA PRO A 435 7.09 2.70 14.22
C PRO A 435 8.25 2.19 13.34
N VAL A 436 9.23 3.05 13.03
CA VAL A 436 10.43 2.74 12.24
C VAL A 436 11.59 3.64 12.74
N PRO A 437 12.21 3.32 13.89
CA PRO A 437 13.31 4.14 14.43
C PRO A 437 14.50 4.21 13.48
N GLU A 438 15.28 5.30 13.57
CA GLU A 438 16.50 5.52 12.78
C GLU A 438 17.44 4.31 12.83
N GLN A 439 17.66 3.74 14.03
CA GLN A 439 18.53 2.58 14.24
C GLN A 439 18.00 1.31 13.55
N ALA A 440 16.68 1.23 13.35
CA ALA A 440 16.05 0.13 12.62
C ALA A 440 16.15 0.32 11.10
N LEU A 441 16.14 1.57 10.63
CA LEU A 441 16.37 1.92 9.23
C LEU A 441 17.85 1.69 8.85
N GLU A 442 18.79 2.11 9.71
CA GLU A 442 20.22 1.78 9.61
C GLU A 442 20.43 0.26 9.53
N ALA A 443 19.78 -0.51 10.41
CA ALA A 443 19.86 -1.97 10.40
C ALA A 443 19.36 -2.61 9.10
N LEU A 444 18.29 -2.07 8.51
CA LEU A 444 17.71 -2.54 7.24
C LEU A 444 18.54 -2.14 6.01
N MET A 445 19.39 -1.13 6.14
CA MET A 445 20.31 -0.67 5.10
C MET A 445 21.75 -1.17 5.32
N GLY A 446 22.00 -1.89 6.41
CA GLY A 446 23.31 -2.34 6.86
C GLY A 446 23.71 -3.77 6.44
N PRO A 447 24.93 -4.21 6.81
CA PRO A 447 25.43 -5.54 6.49
C PRO A 447 24.55 -6.66 7.07
N GLY A 448 24.25 -7.68 6.24
CA GLY A 448 23.41 -8.82 6.63
C GLY A 448 21.89 -8.57 6.58
N ALA A 449 21.45 -7.34 6.30
CA ALA A 449 20.03 -6.99 6.20
C ALA A 449 19.28 -7.80 5.12
N LEU A 450 19.97 -8.20 4.03
CA LEU A 450 19.41 -9.04 2.97
C LEU A 450 19.17 -10.48 3.45
N GLN A 451 20.08 -11.06 4.25
CA GLN A 451 20.02 -12.45 4.71
C GLN A 451 19.10 -12.67 5.91
N ALA A 452 18.87 -11.64 6.73
CA ALA A 452 17.95 -11.72 7.85
C ALA A 452 16.50 -11.99 7.39
N GLU A 453 15.63 -12.43 8.29
CA GLU A 453 14.18 -12.43 8.04
C GLU A 453 13.55 -11.25 8.79
N VAL A 454 13.21 -10.17 8.07
CA VAL A 454 12.42 -9.03 8.58
C VAL A 454 11.14 -8.91 7.74
N PRO A 455 10.10 -9.74 7.99
CA PRO A 455 8.96 -9.95 7.09
C PRO A 455 7.99 -8.75 6.97
N ALA A 456 8.37 -7.60 7.51
CA ALA A 456 7.72 -6.32 7.30
C ALA A 456 8.42 -5.42 6.28
N ALA A 457 9.68 -5.71 5.90
CA ALA A 457 10.53 -4.78 5.17
C ALA A 457 11.50 -5.42 4.16
N ASN A 458 12.27 -6.46 4.53
CA ASN A 458 13.45 -6.84 3.75
C ASN A 458 13.19 -7.85 2.60
N GLY A 459 11.94 -8.01 2.17
CA GLY A 459 11.57 -8.89 1.07
C GLY A 459 12.21 -8.46 -0.24
N CYS A 460 12.95 -9.37 -0.86
CA CYS A 460 13.73 -9.13 -2.07
C CYS A 460 13.06 -9.81 -3.27
N PHE A 461 12.50 -9.02 -4.17
CA PHE A 461 11.49 -9.48 -5.13
C PHE A 461 11.77 -9.06 -6.58
N THR A 462 11.28 -9.86 -7.53
CA THR A 462 11.00 -9.42 -8.90
C THR A 462 9.54 -9.01 -9.05
N SER A 463 9.22 -8.15 -10.03
CA SER A 463 7.83 -7.83 -10.41
C SER A 463 7.03 -9.09 -10.75
N ARG A 464 7.56 -9.95 -11.63
CA ARG A 464 6.92 -11.20 -12.08
C ARG A 464 6.49 -12.10 -10.92
N SER A 465 7.33 -12.26 -9.89
CA SER A 465 7.05 -13.19 -8.79
C SER A 465 5.98 -12.66 -7.85
N LEU A 466 5.98 -11.35 -7.59
CA LEU A 466 4.88 -10.68 -6.90
C LEU A 466 3.59 -10.75 -7.69
N ALA A 467 3.61 -10.36 -8.97
CA ALA A 467 2.43 -10.33 -9.83
C ALA A 467 1.80 -11.73 -9.96
N ARG A 468 2.61 -12.77 -10.17
CA ARG A 468 2.14 -14.16 -10.27
C ARG A 468 1.60 -14.73 -8.94
N MET A 469 2.15 -14.30 -7.79
CA MET A 469 1.56 -14.61 -6.48
C MET A 469 0.20 -13.93 -6.32
N TYR A 470 0.10 -12.63 -6.60
CA TYR A 470 -1.16 -11.89 -6.53
C TYR A 470 -2.17 -12.32 -7.61
N ALA A 471 -1.74 -12.86 -8.75
CA ALA A 471 -2.61 -13.41 -9.78
C ALA A 471 -3.39 -14.63 -9.27
N ALA A 472 -2.74 -15.51 -8.49
CA ALA A 472 -3.43 -16.58 -7.79
C ALA A 472 -4.47 -16.05 -6.79
N LEU A 473 -4.20 -14.91 -6.14
CA LEU A 473 -5.16 -14.26 -5.23
C LEU A 473 -6.30 -13.57 -5.98
N ALA A 474 -6.05 -12.95 -7.14
CA ALA A 474 -7.07 -12.38 -8.01
C ALA A 474 -8.03 -13.46 -8.55
N ALA A 475 -7.47 -14.61 -8.98
CA ALA A 475 -8.21 -15.79 -9.45
C ALA A 475 -8.74 -16.67 -8.29
N GLY A 476 -9.15 -16.06 -7.17
CA GLY A 476 -9.88 -16.74 -6.09
C GLY A 476 -9.06 -17.65 -5.17
N GLY A 477 -7.73 -17.58 -5.21
CA GLY A 477 -6.80 -18.36 -4.37
C GLY A 477 -5.97 -19.41 -5.12
N SER A 478 -6.13 -19.54 -6.44
CA SER A 478 -5.45 -20.56 -7.27
C SER A 478 -4.96 -20.01 -8.61
N LEU A 479 -3.85 -20.55 -9.13
CA LEU A 479 -3.33 -20.28 -10.49
C LEU A 479 -2.65 -21.55 -11.05
N ASP A 480 -2.81 -21.85 -12.34
CA ASP A 480 -2.16 -22.98 -13.03
C ASP A 480 -2.29 -24.36 -12.34
N GLY A 481 -3.38 -24.57 -11.60
CA GLY A 481 -3.62 -25.79 -10.81
C GLY A 481 -2.95 -25.83 -9.42
N VAL A 482 -2.26 -24.76 -9.03
CA VAL A 482 -1.69 -24.53 -7.70
C VAL A 482 -2.67 -23.72 -6.87
N THR A 483 -3.01 -24.20 -5.67
CA THR A 483 -3.88 -23.49 -4.72
C THR A 483 -3.05 -23.00 -3.53
N LEU A 484 -3.10 -21.69 -3.26
CA LEU A 484 -2.53 -21.11 -2.05
C LEU A 484 -3.52 -21.28 -0.88
N MET A 485 -4.77 -20.88 -1.09
CA MET A 485 -5.86 -20.93 -0.11
C MET A 485 -7.21 -21.09 -0.80
N SER A 486 -8.26 -21.47 -0.07
CA SER A 486 -9.61 -21.54 -0.58
C SER A 486 -10.21 -20.15 -0.87
N PRO A 487 -11.19 -20.05 -1.78
CA PRO A 487 -11.97 -18.84 -1.99
C PRO A 487 -12.70 -18.35 -0.73
N ALA A 488 -12.99 -19.25 0.23
CA ALA A 488 -13.66 -18.89 1.48
C ALA A 488 -12.71 -18.14 2.43
N THR A 489 -11.50 -18.65 2.65
CA THR A 489 -10.49 -17.96 3.48
C THR A 489 -10.04 -16.65 2.82
N LEU A 490 -9.92 -16.61 1.50
CA LEU A 490 -9.63 -15.36 0.78
C LEU A 490 -10.76 -14.33 0.95
N ALA A 491 -12.02 -14.74 0.78
CA ALA A 491 -13.19 -13.86 0.95
C ALA A 491 -13.30 -13.31 2.39
N GLU A 492 -12.88 -14.06 3.41
CA GLU A 492 -12.80 -13.53 4.78
C GLU A 492 -11.61 -12.58 4.97
N ALA A 493 -10.41 -12.99 4.53
CA ALA A 493 -9.18 -12.22 4.68
C ALA A 493 -9.25 -10.85 3.99
N THR A 494 -10.02 -10.76 2.90
CA THR A 494 -10.21 -9.54 2.11
C THR A 494 -11.35 -8.63 2.62
N VAL A 495 -12.10 -8.97 3.68
CA VAL A 495 -13.06 -8.04 4.29
C VAL A 495 -12.32 -6.83 4.88
N VAL A 496 -12.80 -5.61 4.62
CA VAL A 496 -12.31 -4.40 5.31
C VAL A 496 -12.74 -4.47 6.78
N GLN A 497 -11.76 -4.57 7.68
CA GLN A 497 -12.00 -4.73 9.12
C GLN A 497 -12.44 -3.42 9.77
N HIS A 498 -11.87 -2.28 9.34
CA HIS A 498 -12.27 -0.95 9.81
C HIS A 498 -11.87 0.18 8.85
N THR A 499 -12.41 1.37 9.11
CA THR A 499 -12.08 2.62 8.39
C THR A 499 -11.58 3.73 9.34
N ILE A 500 -11.11 3.36 10.54
CA ILE A 500 -10.42 4.27 11.47
C ILE A 500 -9.23 4.93 10.74
N PRO A 501 -9.08 6.27 10.77
CA PRO A 501 -7.86 6.92 10.30
C PRO A 501 -6.65 6.44 11.10
N ASP A 502 -5.65 5.91 10.41
CA ASP A 502 -4.50 5.29 11.06
C ASP A 502 -3.57 6.35 11.68
N LEU A 503 -3.15 6.16 12.93
CA LEU A 503 -2.33 7.12 13.68
C LEU A 503 -0.92 7.35 13.09
N VAL A 504 -0.44 6.43 12.24
CA VAL A 504 0.89 6.49 11.61
C VAL A 504 0.79 6.88 10.13
N LEU A 505 -0.18 6.33 9.40
CA LEU A 505 -0.37 6.65 7.98
C LEU A 505 -1.25 7.89 7.73
N MET A 506 -1.98 8.37 8.74
CA MET A 506 -2.89 9.52 8.71
C MET A 506 -4.04 9.45 7.70
N ILE A 507 -4.30 8.26 7.18
CA ILE A 507 -5.39 7.95 6.25
C ILE A 507 -6.18 6.73 6.75
N PRO A 508 -7.48 6.60 6.40
CA PRO A 508 -8.18 5.34 6.54
C PRO A 508 -7.64 4.35 5.49
N ALA A 509 -6.65 3.53 5.88
CA ALA A 509 -6.00 2.56 4.99
C ALA A 509 -6.92 1.43 4.49
N MET A 510 -8.16 1.37 4.99
CA MET A 510 -9.14 0.31 4.69
C MET A 510 -8.56 -1.08 4.99
N TRP A 511 -7.91 -1.23 6.16
CA TRP A 511 -7.21 -2.46 6.54
C TRP A 511 -8.12 -3.68 6.43
N ARG A 512 -7.69 -4.62 5.60
CA ARG A 512 -8.17 -6.00 5.55
C ARG A 512 -7.29 -6.82 6.52
N LEU A 513 -7.20 -8.14 6.39
CA LEU A 513 -6.24 -8.91 7.18
C LEU A 513 -4.85 -8.84 6.55
N GLY A 514 -3.98 -7.93 7.01
CA GLY A 514 -2.59 -7.80 6.55
C GLY A 514 -2.38 -7.11 5.19
N TRP A 515 -3.47 -6.74 4.51
CA TRP A 515 -3.48 -5.97 3.27
C TRP A 515 -4.27 -4.66 3.45
N HIS A 516 -3.91 -3.61 2.70
CA HIS A 516 -4.70 -2.37 2.63
C HIS A 516 -5.57 -2.31 1.36
N GLY A 517 -6.49 -1.34 1.30
CA GLY A 517 -7.22 -1.01 0.07
C GLY A 517 -6.30 -0.40 -1.00
N VAL A 518 -6.72 -0.45 -2.27
CA VAL A 518 -5.89 -0.01 -3.41
C VAL A 518 -6.38 1.34 -3.95
N LEU A 519 -5.45 2.28 -4.11
CA LEU A 519 -5.67 3.57 -4.79
C LEU A 519 -4.86 3.60 -6.09
N THR A 520 -5.51 4.03 -7.17
CA THR A 520 -4.92 4.20 -8.50
C THR A 520 -5.24 5.59 -9.05
N SER A 521 -4.63 5.97 -10.17
CA SER A 521 -4.99 7.18 -10.93
C SER A 521 -6.43 7.18 -11.47
N GLU A 522 -7.06 6.00 -11.61
CA GLU A 522 -8.48 5.82 -11.94
C GLU A 522 -9.39 5.83 -10.68
N GLY A 523 -8.81 5.96 -9.48
CA GLY A 523 -9.51 6.06 -8.20
C GLY A 523 -9.27 4.89 -7.24
N PHE A 524 -10.07 4.84 -6.17
CA PHE A 524 -10.02 3.76 -5.17
C PHE A 524 -10.78 2.53 -5.67
N LEU A 525 -10.12 1.37 -5.61
CA LEU A 525 -10.69 0.08 -6.04
C LEU A 525 -11.27 -0.64 -4.81
N PRO A 526 -12.60 -0.88 -4.76
CA PRO A 526 -13.29 -1.22 -3.51
C PRO A 526 -12.99 -2.64 -3.00
N ASN A 527 -12.83 -3.61 -3.90
CA ASN A 527 -12.55 -5.00 -3.53
C ASN A 527 -11.06 -5.37 -3.66
N ALA A 528 -10.28 -4.61 -4.43
CA ALA A 528 -8.86 -4.82 -4.60
C ALA A 528 -8.04 -4.64 -3.30
N PHE A 529 -6.97 -5.42 -3.18
CA PHE A 529 -6.16 -5.55 -1.97
C PHE A 529 -4.69 -5.80 -2.29
N GLY A 530 -3.79 -5.33 -1.43
CA GLY A 530 -2.37 -5.60 -1.55
C GLY A 530 -1.53 -4.92 -0.49
N HIS A 531 -0.25 -4.71 -0.79
CA HIS A 531 0.61 -3.89 0.03
C HIS A 531 1.64 -3.10 -0.80
N ASN A 532 1.79 -1.81 -0.51
CA ASN A 532 2.80 -0.91 -1.07
C ASN A 532 4.06 -0.90 -0.20
N GLY A 533 5.21 -0.61 -0.80
CA GLY A 533 6.49 -0.41 -0.15
C GLY A 533 6.87 1.07 0.00
N PHE A 534 7.78 1.34 0.93
CA PHE A 534 8.57 2.57 0.88
C PHE A 534 9.38 2.58 -0.43
N GLY A 535 9.66 3.78 -0.97
CA GLY A 535 10.40 3.92 -2.23
C GLY A 535 9.65 3.53 -3.50
N GLY A 536 8.34 3.26 -3.43
CA GLY A 536 7.47 3.11 -4.61
C GLY A 536 7.28 1.71 -5.18
N SER A 537 7.87 0.68 -4.57
CA SER A 537 7.49 -0.71 -4.86
C SER A 537 6.05 -1.01 -4.40
N GLY A 538 5.43 -2.04 -4.96
CA GLY A 538 4.13 -2.52 -4.48
C GLY A 538 3.55 -3.65 -5.32
N ALA A 539 2.56 -4.33 -4.75
CA ALA A 539 1.79 -5.35 -5.46
C ALA A 539 0.37 -5.50 -4.90
N TRP A 540 -0.61 -5.74 -5.79
CA TRP A 540 -2.02 -5.93 -5.45
C TRP A 540 -2.76 -6.84 -6.43
N ALA A 541 -3.92 -7.33 -5.98
CA ALA A 541 -4.91 -8.07 -6.75
C ALA A 541 -6.28 -7.35 -6.70
N ASP A 542 -7.01 -7.39 -7.81
CA ASP A 542 -8.42 -6.98 -7.91
C ASP A 542 -9.27 -8.16 -8.41
N PRO A 543 -10.08 -8.80 -7.53
CA PRO A 543 -10.93 -9.91 -7.92
C PRO A 543 -12.16 -9.46 -8.74
N ASP A 544 -12.50 -8.16 -8.78
CA ASP A 544 -13.59 -7.66 -9.64
C ASP A 544 -13.22 -7.68 -11.13
N THR A 545 -11.92 -7.71 -11.45
CA THR A 545 -11.38 -7.70 -12.83
C THR A 545 -10.38 -8.83 -13.12
N GLU A 546 -10.24 -9.80 -12.20
CA GLU A 546 -9.22 -10.88 -12.24
C GLU A 546 -7.80 -10.36 -12.56
N LEU A 547 -7.49 -9.17 -12.07
CA LEU A 547 -6.27 -8.40 -12.37
C LEU A 547 -5.29 -8.48 -11.20
N ALA A 548 -4.01 -8.65 -11.49
CA ALA A 548 -2.94 -8.47 -10.52
C ALA A 548 -1.81 -7.64 -11.12
N VAL A 549 -1.25 -6.72 -10.34
CA VAL A 549 -0.21 -5.78 -10.76
C VAL A 549 0.89 -5.75 -9.70
N ALA A 550 2.15 -5.83 -10.11
CA ALA A 550 3.30 -5.61 -9.24
C ALA A 550 4.40 -4.79 -9.93
N TYR A 551 4.92 -3.81 -9.21
CA TYR A 551 5.95 -2.88 -9.67
C TYR A 551 7.11 -2.83 -8.66
N VAL A 552 8.34 -2.86 -9.16
CA VAL A 552 9.55 -2.73 -8.35
C VAL A 552 10.54 -1.74 -9.00
N PRO A 553 10.66 -0.52 -8.46
CA PRO A 553 11.72 0.43 -8.83
C PRO A 553 12.96 0.27 -7.93
N ASN A 554 14.14 0.65 -8.42
CA ASN A 554 15.30 0.88 -7.54
C ASN A 554 15.50 2.35 -7.18
N ARG A 555 14.92 3.28 -7.95
CA ARG A 555 14.83 4.68 -7.57
C ARG A 555 13.77 4.83 -6.50
N LEU A 556 14.21 5.23 -5.32
CA LEU A 556 13.33 5.54 -4.21
C LEU A 556 12.65 6.90 -4.46
N GLY A 557 11.48 7.06 -3.87
CA GLY A 557 10.64 8.24 -3.94
C GLY A 557 9.56 8.16 -2.86
N ILE A 558 8.96 9.31 -2.56
CA ILE A 558 7.87 9.45 -1.59
C ILE A 558 6.82 10.43 -2.12
N GLY A 559 5.57 10.20 -1.74
CA GLY A 559 4.44 11.08 -2.04
C GLY A 559 3.47 11.15 -0.87
N MET A 560 2.54 12.10 -0.94
CA MET A 560 1.70 12.50 0.19
C MET A 560 0.78 11.38 0.71
N VAL A 561 0.42 10.41 -0.15
CA VAL A 561 -0.51 9.29 0.16
C VAL A 561 0.16 7.93 -0.13
N GLY A 562 1.50 7.90 -0.15
CA GLY A 562 2.29 6.86 -0.81
C GLY A 562 2.86 7.36 -2.14
N ASP A 563 3.46 6.46 -2.92
CA ASP A 563 4.14 6.82 -4.16
C ASP A 563 3.19 6.87 -5.36
N ASP A 564 3.08 8.05 -5.99
CA ASP A 564 2.18 8.30 -7.12
C ASP A 564 2.53 7.45 -8.37
N ARG A 565 3.77 6.97 -8.48
CA ARG A 565 4.24 6.15 -9.63
C ARG A 565 3.47 4.85 -9.74
N PHE A 566 3.33 4.13 -8.62
CA PHE A 566 2.61 2.85 -8.61
C PHE A 566 1.09 3.04 -8.74
N ALA A 567 0.53 4.11 -8.16
CA ALA A 567 -0.87 4.47 -8.36
C ALA A 567 -1.16 4.81 -9.84
N SER A 568 -0.24 5.51 -10.52
CA SER A 568 -0.33 5.83 -11.94
C SER A 568 -0.29 4.59 -12.83
N LEU A 569 0.78 3.78 -12.71
CA LEU A 569 0.96 2.54 -13.47
C LEU A 569 -0.19 1.54 -13.23
N GLY A 570 -0.63 1.42 -11.97
CA GLY A 570 -1.77 0.58 -11.60
C GLY A 570 -3.09 1.01 -12.23
N GLY A 571 -3.33 2.32 -12.37
CA GLY A 571 -4.52 2.84 -13.06
C GLY A 571 -4.48 2.59 -14.57
N VAL A 572 -3.31 2.70 -15.20
CA VAL A 572 -3.13 2.35 -16.63
C VAL A 572 -3.41 0.86 -16.86
N ALA A 573 -2.92 -0.02 -15.98
CA ALA A 573 -3.19 -1.46 -16.06
C ALA A 573 -4.68 -1.80 -15.80
N TYR A 574 -5.31 -1.18 -14.80
CA TYR A 574 -6.74 -1.33 -14.50
C TYR A 574 -7.63 -0.87 -15.64
N LYS A 575 -7.27 0.24 -16.30
CA LYS A 575 -7.97 0.72 -17.48
C LYS A 575 -7.83 -0.25 -18.67
N ALA A 576 -6.62 -0.75 -18.94
CA ALA A 576 -6.41 -1.72 -20.03
C ALA A 576 -7.19 -3.02 -19.81
N ALA A 577 -7.24 -3.54 -18.57
CA ALA A 577 -8.08 -4.68 -18.20
C ALA A 577 -9.57 -4.42 -18.52
N ARG A 578 -10.08 -3.26 -18.09
CA ARG A 578 -11.47 -2.84 -18.33
C ARG A 578 -11.81 -2.48 -19.77
N GLU A 579 -10.83 -2.30 -20.64
CA GLU A 579 -11.01 -2.11 -22.09
C GLU A 579 -10.88 -3.43 -22.88
N ARG A 580 -10.37 -4.51 -22.24
CA ARG A 580 -10.28 -5.88 -22.81
C ARG A 580 -11.49 -6.77 -22.48
N ALA A 581 -12.23 -6.47 -21.40
CA ALA A 581 -13.37 -7.25 -20.88
C ALA A 581 -14.72 -6.94 -21.55
#